data_AF-A0A7V8XWS6-F1
#
_entry.id   AF-A0A7V8XWS6-F1
#
_cell.length_a   1.000
_cell.length_b   1.000
_cell.length_c   1.000
_cell.angle_alpha   90.00
_cell.angle_beta   90.00
_cell.angle_gamma   90.00
#
_symmetry.space_group_name_H-M   'P 1'
#
loop_
_entity.id
_entity.type
_entity.pdbx_description
1 polymer ?
#
loop_
_entity_poly.entity_id
_entity_poly.type
_entity_poly.pdbx_seq_one_letter_code
_entity_poly.pdbx_strand_id
1 'polypeptide(L)'
;MWRFGSPEDLDTIAEPEEPADHPRADEIPTWLAHASPRSRAVIVLHYLEEMPLKEVAAVLGLPLGTVKSRLAYGLRAMRQAAGEKDEPGFDD
;
A
#
# COMPACT_ATOMS: atom_id res chain seq x y z
N MET A 1 -36.71 4.40 11.94
CA MET A 1 -37.64 3.80 10.96
C MET A 1 -36.93 3.78 9.61
N TRP A 2 -36.18 2.72 9.33
CA TRP A 2 -35.49 2.53 8.05
C TRP A 2 -36.50 1.99 7.03
N ARG A 3 -36.62 2.65 5.89
CA ARG A 3 -37.44 2.16 4.77
C ARG A 3 -36.52 1.29 3.90
N PHE A 4 -36.72 -0.03 3.93
CA PHE A 4 -36.11 -0.91 2.95
C PHE A 4 -36.62 -0.50 1.56
N GLY A 5 -35.68 -0.18 0.66
CA GLY A 5 -35.95 -0.13 -0.78
C GLY A 5 -36.43 -1.50 -1.26
N SER A 6 -37.19 -1.50 -2.35
CA SER A 6 -37.82 -2.71 -2.85
C SER A 6 -36.73 -3.70 -3.31
N PRO A 7 -36.91 -5.03 -3.17
CA PRO A 7 -35.91 -6.02 -3.59
C PRO A 7 -35.56 -5.98 -5.09
N GLU A 8 -36.30 -5.22 -5.90
CA GLU A 8 -36.03 -4.97 -7.32
C GLU A 8 -35.01 -3.83 -7.58
N ASP A 9 -34.62 -3.07 -6.56
CA ASP A 9 -33.55 -2.05 -6.66
C ASP A 9 -32.13 -2.65 -6.53
N LEU A 10 -32.01 -3.97 -6.34
CA LEU A 10 -30.74 -4.67 -6.11
C LEU A 10 -30.02 -5.11 -7.39
N ASP A 11 -30.63 -4.96 -8.56
CA ASP A 11 -30.09 -5.51 -9.83
C ASP A 11 -29.11 -4.60 -10.58
N THR A 12 -28.85 -3.38 -10.07
CA THR A 12 -27.74 -2.55 -10.55
C THR A 12 -27.07 -1.89 -9.35
N ILE A 13 -26.32 -2.68 -8.58
CA ILE A 13 -25.10 -2.10 -8.01
C ILE A 13 -24.21 -1.88 -9.24
N ALA A 14 -24.28 -0.68 -9.83
CA ALA A 14 -23.29 -0.26 -10.80
C ALA A 14 -21.93 -0.54 -10.14
N GLU A 15 -21.14 -1.41 -10.74
CA GLU A 15 -19.79 -1.68 -10.28
C GLU A 15 -19.15 -0.32 -10.01
N PRO A 16 -18.66 -0.04 -8.78
CA PRO A 16 -18.07 1.24 -8.50
C PRO A 16 -17.00 1.44 -9.56
N GLU A 17 -17.14 2.47 -10.41
CA GLU A 17 -16.07 2.89 -11.30
C GLU A 17 -14.89 3.17 -10.37
N GLU A 18 -13.94 2.24 -10.32
CA GLU A 18 -12.76 2.41 -9.48
C GLU A 18 -12.12 3.73 -9.92
N PRO A 19 -11.94 4.69 -9.00
CA PRO A 19 -11.39 5.97 -9.36
C PRO A 19 -10.05 5.72 -10.06
N ALA A 20 -9.80 6.40 -11.19
CA ALA A 20 -8.65 6.14 -12.05
C ALA A 20 -7.28 6.23 -11.36
N ASP A 21 -7.23 6.77 -10.14
CA ASP A 21 -6.05 6.87 -9.27
C ASP A 21 -5.93 5.72 -8.24
N HIS A 22 -6.88 4.78 -8.17
CA HIS A 22 -6.70 3.58 -7.34
C HIS A 22 -5.85 2.56 -8.09
N PRO A 23 -4.75 2.08 -7.50
CA PRO A 23 -3.96 1.05 -8.13
C PRO A 23 -4.79 -0.20 -8.33
N ARG A 24 -4.74 -0.80 -9.51
CA ARG A 24 -5.39 -2.09 -9.69
C ARG A 24 -4.64 -3.12 -8.85
N ALA A 25 -5.37 -4.02 -8.19
CA ALA A 25 -4.76 -4.97 -7.25
C ALA A 25 -3.68 -5.85 -7.91
N ASP A 26 -3.77 -6.10 -9.22
CA ASP A 26 -2.80 -6.85 -10.02
C ASP A 26 -1.51 -6.06 -10.36
N GLU A 27 -1.49 -4.74 -10.17
CA GLU A 27 -0.31 -3.89 -10.37
C GLU A 27 0.62 -3.86 -9.15
N ILE A 28 0.07 -4.05 -7.94
CA ILE A 28 0.81 -4.02 -6.67
C ILE A 28 1.99 -5.00 -6.66
N PRO A 29 1.85 -6.28 -7.07
CA PRO A 29 2.99 -7.20 -7.13
C PRO A 29 4.11 -6.72 -8.06
N THR A 30 3.75 -6.07 -9.17
CA THR A 30 4.70 -5.51 -10.14
C THR A 30 5.50 -4.38 -9.51
N TRP A 31 4.85 -3.42 -8.86
CA TRP A 31 5.56 -2.31 -8.20
C TRP A 31 6.37 -2.77 -7.00
N LEU A 32 5.86 -3.74 -6.23
CA LEU A 32 6.58 -4.34 -5.11
C LEU A 32 7.89 -5.03 -5.57
N ALA A 33 7.95 -5.51 -6.82
CA ALA A 33 9.16 -6.08 -7.40
C ALA A 33 10.29 -5.05 -7.59
N HIS A 34 9.97 -3.76 -7.73
CA HIS A 34 10.95 -2.67 -7.82
C HIS A 34 11.58 -2.33 -6.46
N ALA A 35 10.91 -2.64 -5.35
CA ALA A 35 11.53 -2.53 -4.03
C ALA A 35 12.65 -3.57 -3.89
N SER A 36 13.79 -3.15 -3.32
CA SER A 36 14.89 -4.07 -3.00
C SER A 36 14.39 -5.23 -2.11
N PRO A 37 14.99 -6.44 -2.17
CA PRO A 37 14.54 -7.57 -1.35
C PRO A 37 14.44 -7.24 0.14
N ARG A 38 15.35 -6.39 0.65
CA ARG A 38 15.37 -5.95 2.04
C ARG A 38 14.24 -4.98 2.38
N SER A 39 13.88 -4.08 1.47
CA SER A 39 12.76 -3.16 1.63
C SER A 39 11.42 -3.88 1.48
N ARG A 40 11.34 -4.81 0.53
CA ARG A 40 10.17 -5.66 0.29
C ARG A 40 9.80 -6.48 1.51
N ALA A 41 10.77 -7.09 2.18
CA ALA A 41 10.53 -7.83 3.42
C ALA A 41 9.87 -6.94 4.49
N VAL A 42 10.31 -5.68 4.62
CA VAL A 42 9.71 -4.74 5.59
C VAL A 42 8.28 -4.36 5.19
N ILE A 43 8.01 -4.13 3.90
CA ILE A 43 6.68 -3.81 3.38
C ILE A 43 5.71 -4.96 3.62
N VAL A 44 6.10 -6.19 3.26
CA VAL A 44 5.28 -7.40 3.41
C VAL A 44 4.93 -7.61 4.88
N LEU A 45 5.93 -7.64 5.77
CA LEU A 45 5.68 -7.85 7.20
C LEU A 45 4.83 -6.72 7.80
N HIS A 46 5.05 -5.47 7.40
CA HIS A 46 4.30 -4.36 7.98
C HIS A 46 2.86 -4.26 7.49
N TYR A 47 2.63 -4.38 6.18
CA TYR A 47 1.32 -4.12 5.57
C TYR A 47 0.50 -5.37 5.28
N LEU A 48 1.13 -6.48 4.90
CA LEU A 48 0.41 -7.73 4.61
C LEU A 48 0.22 -8.58 5.86
N GLU A 49 1.24 -8.62 6.73
CA GLU A 49 1.16 -9.32 8.02
C GLU A 49 0.72 -8.41 9.18
N GLU A 50 0.37 -7.15 8.88
CA GLU A 50 -0.09 -6.13 9.83
C GLU A 50 0.83 -5.93 11.06
N MET A 51 2.12 -6.25 10.94
CA MET A 51 3.04 -6.18 12.07
C MET A 51 3.48 -4.74 12.37
N PRO A 52 3.50 -4.30 13.63
CA PRO A 52 4.11 -3.03 14.02
C PRO A 52 5.61 -2.99 13.65
N LEU A 53 6.13 -1.82 13.26
CA LEU A 53 7.55 -1.68 12.84
C LEU A 53 8.57 -2.12 13.90
N LYS A 54 8.22 -2.06 15.19
CA LYS A 54 9.06 -2.57 16.28
C LYS A 54 9.17 -4.09 16.26
N GLU A 55 8.09 -4.79 15.92
CA GLU A 55 8.07 -6.24 15.79
C GLU A 55 8.77 -6.69 14.51
N VAL A 56 8.59 -5.95 13.40
CA VAL A 56 9.36 -6.16 12.18
C VAL A 56 10.87 -6.03 12.45
N ALA A 57 11.28 -5.03 13.24
CA ALA A 57 12.67 -4.86 13.66
C ALA A 57 13.20 -6.05 14.47
N ALA A 58 12.39 -6.57 15.39
CA ALA A 58 12.74 -7.75 16.17
C ALA A 58 12.86 -9.02 15.30
N VAL A 59 11.89 -9.26 14.41
CA VAL A 59 11.88 -10.44 13.51
C VAL A 59 13.05 -10.44 12.54
N LEU A 60 13.39 -9.28 11.99
CA LEU A 60 14.50 -9.16 11.04
C LEU A 60 15.87 -9.02 11.72
N GLY A 61 15.92 -8.85 13.04
CA GLY A 61 17.16 -8.61 13.79
C GLY A 61 17.84 -7.28 13.42
N LEU A 62 17.07 -6.23 13.18
CA LEU A 62 17.56 -4.94 12.68
C LEU A 62 17.22 -3.79 13.64
N PRO A 63 18.02 -2.70 13.65
CA PRO A 63 17.61 -1.47 14.32
C PRO A 63 16.31 -0.90 13.75
N LEU A 64 15.45 -0.35 14.61
CA LEU A 64 14.19 0.29 14.19
C LEU A 64 14.41 1.40 13.15
N GLY A 65 15.50 2.17 13.28
CA GLY A 65 15.87 3.19 12.29
C GLY A 65 16.15 2.60 10.89
N THR A 66 16.78 1.42 10.83
CA THR A 66 17.03 0.69 9.57
C THR A 66 15.74 0.16 8.96
N VAL A 67 14.79 -0.30 9.78
CA VAL A 67 13.47 -0.72 9.30
C VAL A 67 12.71 0.46 8.69
N LYS A 68 12.68 1.60 9.39
CA LYS A 68 12.06 2.84 8.89
C LYS A 68 12.66 3.32 7.57
N SER A 69 13.99 3.34 7.45
CA SER A 69 14.62 3.76 6.20
C SER A 69 14.35 2.76 5.06
N ARG A 70 14.40 1.45 5.33
CA ARG A 70 14.03 0.43 4.32
C ARG A 70 12.59 0.54 3.86
N LEU A 71 11.66 0.83 4.77
CA LEU A 71 10.27 1.09 4.44
C LEU A 71 10.15 2.31 3.52
N ALA A 72 10.77 3.43 3.89
CA ALA A 72 10.76 4.65 3.08
C ALA A 72 11.34 4.44 1.68
N TYR A 73 12.48 3.75 1.56
CA TYR A 73 13.08 3.44 0.25
C TYR A 73 12.21 2.49 -0.58
N GLY A 74 11.58 1.50 0.05
CA GLY A 74 10.68 0.58 -0.64
C GLY A 74 9.44 1.27 -1.19
N LEU A 75 8.78 2.08 -0.37
CA LEU A 75 7.60 2.84 -0.78
C LEU A 75 7.93 3.87 -1.86
N ARG A 76 9.11 4.52 -1.78
CA ARG A 76 9.57 5.42 -2.85
C ARG A 76 9.75 4.68 -4.17
N ALA A 77 10.38 3.50 -4.16
CA ALA A 77 10.55 2.70 -5.36
C ALA A 77 9.20 2.26 -5.97
N MET A 78 8.23 1.91 -5.13
CA MET A 78 6.88 1.57 -5.57
C MET A 78 6.16 2.76 -6.22
N ARG A 79 6.20 3.94 -5.60
CA ARG A 79 5.60 5.17 -6.17
C ARG A 79 6.20 5.53 -7.53
N GLN A 80 7.52 5.44 -7.66
CA GLN A 80 8.20 5.68 -8.94
C GLN A 80 7.78 4.66 -10.00
N ALA A 81 7.57 3.39 -9.61
CA ALA A 81 7.07 2.35 -10.53
C ALA A 81 5.60 2.55 -10.90
N ALA A 82 4.80 3.14 -10.02
CA ALA A 82 3.41 3.53 -10.28
C ALA A 82 3.29 4.77 -11.18
N GLY A 83 4.40 5.45 -11.51
CA GLY A 83 4.39 6.64 -12.34
C GLY A 83 4.00 7.92 -11.59
N GLU A 84 3.88 7.86 -10.26
CA GLU A 84 3.73 9.06 -9.43
C GLU A 84 4.98 9.93 -9.58
N LYS A 85 4.78 11.19 -9.97
CA LYS A 85 5.86 12.18 -9.92
C LYS A 85 6.16 12.41 -8.44
N ASP A 86 7.43 12.30 -8.05
CA ASP A 86 7.93 12.75 -6.73
C ASP A 86 7.63 14.28 -6.65
N GLU A 87 6.41 14.68 -6.31
CA GLU A 87 6.13 16.06 -5.91
C GLU A 87 6.92 16.30 -4.62
N PRO A 88 7.84 17.28 -4.60
CA PRO A 88 8.56 17.59 -3.38
C PRO A 88 7.52 17.96 -2.33
N GLY A 89 7.47 17.20 -1.24
CA GLY A 89 6.62 17.51 -0.10
C GLY A 89 6.83 18.96 0.27
N PHE A 90 5.72 19.70 0.40
CA PHE A 90 5.70 21.09 0.85
C PHE A 90 6.52 21.19 2.15
N ASP A 91 7.72 21.75 2.06
CA ASP A 91 8.46 22.31 3.19
C ASP A 91 8.07 23.80 3.26
N ASP A 92 7.20 24.15 4.21
CA ASP A 92 6.96 25.53 4.71
C ASP A 92 7.14 25.53 6.24
#